data_AF-A0A821J2M1-F1
#
_entry.id   AF-A0A821J2M1-F1
#
_cell.length_a   1.000
_cell.length_b   1.000
_cell.length_c   1.000
_cell.angle_alpha   90.00
_cell.angle_beta   90.00
_cell.angle_gamma   90.00
#
_symmetry.space_group_name_H-M   'P 1'
#
loop_
_entity.id
_entity.type
_entity.pdbx_description
1 polymer ?
#
loop_
_entity_poly.entity_id
_entity_poly.type
_entity_poly.pdbx_seq_one_letter_code
_entity_poly.pdbx_strand_id
1 'polypeptide(L)'
;MGNQVDVLYDCSAGPTVTHQANGIGWYFARNTTSWNSWGFVLGSNSVVRGNCDGDMSNNPAYRLCWHTGGTAGGYQCGSMGNLDNSNSWEKLIYHAM
;
A
#
# COMPACT_ATOMS: atom_id res chain seq x y z
N MET A 1 -19.43 8.46 5.79
CA MET A 1 -18.15 7.83 6.21
C MET A 1 -18.33 6.33 6.08
N GLY A 2 -17.50 5.64 5.29
CA GLY A 2 -17.60 4.18 5.12
C GLY A 2 -17.39 3.45 6.45
N ASN A 3 -17.94 2.25 6.58
CA ASN A 3 -17.78 1.43 7.77
C ASN A 3 -16.28 1.11 7.95
N GLN A 4 -15.71 1.26 9.15
CA GLN A 4 -14.27 1.03 9.41
C GLN A 4 -13.82 -0.41 9.04
N VAL A 5 -14.78 -1.35 9.00
CA VAL A 5 -14.59 -2.72 8.54
C VAL A 5 -14.20 -2.80 7.06
N ASP A 6 -14.66 -1.86 6.24
CA ASP A 6 -14.30 -1.77 4.82
C ASP A 6 -12.81 -1.46 4.70
N VAL A 7 -12.33 -0.36 5.28
CA VAL A 7 -10.94 0.14 5.19
C VAL A 7 -9.87 -0.86 5.67
N LEU A 8 -10.24 -1.79 6.55
CA LEU A 8 -9.33 -2.82 7.09
C LEU A 8 -9.64 -4.23 6.58
N TYR A 9 -10.43 -4.35 5.49
CA TYR A 9 -10.63 -5.60 4.77
C TYR A 9 -9.31 -6.34 4.53
N ASP A 10 -9.26 -7.57 5.04
CA ASP A 10 -8.03 -8.35 5.07
C ASP A 10 -7.67 -8.86 3.67
N CYS A 11 -6.58 -8.33 3.13
CA CYS A 11 -6.03 -8.70 1.85
C CYS A 11 -4.86 -9.70 1.98
N SER A 12 -4.74 -10.44 3.09
CA SER A 12 -3.62 -11.35 3.36
C SER A 12 -3.69 -12.69 2.60
N ALA A 13 -4.75 -12.94 1.83
CA ALA A 13 -4.95 -14.19 1.08
C ALA A 13 -3.91 -14.44 -0.05
N GLY A 14 -3.15 -13.43 -0.48
CA GLY A 14 -2.08 -13.60 -1.45
C GLY A 14 -1.45 -12.28 -1.88
N PRO A 15 -0.24 -12.25 -2.46
CA PRO A 15 0.55 -11.03 -2.63
C PRO A 15 -0.02 -10.02 -3.64
N THR A 16 -1.02 -10.41 -4.44
CA THR A 16 -1.64 -9.56 -5.49
C THR A 16 -3.05 -9.07 -5.13
N VAL A 17 -3.60 -9.52 -3.99
CA VAL A 17 -4.98 -9.23 -3.57
C VAL A 17 -5.14 -7.75 -3.21
N THR A 18 -6.21 -7.14 -3.73
CA THR A 18 -6.65 -5.79 -3.41
C THR A 18 -8.15 -5.79 -3.14
N HIS A 19 -8.60 -4.87 -2.31
CA HIS A 19 -9.98 -4.44 -2.20
C HIS A 19 -10.21 -3.24 -3.13
N GLN A 20 -11.38 -3.16 -3.76
CA GLN A 20 -11.64 -2.19 -4.84
C GLN A 20 -12.88 -1.36 -4.50
N ALA A 21 -12.73 -0.03 -4.52
CA ALA A 21 -13.84 0.89 -4.33
C ALA A 21 -13.57 2.21 -5.06
N ASN A 22 -14.60 2.77 -5.72
CA ASN A 22 -14.54 4.09 -6.38
C ASN A 22 -13.34 4.27 -7.35
N GLY A 23 -12.98 3.21 -8.07
CA GLY A 23 -11.86 3.26 -9.03
C GLY A 23 -10.46 3.25 -8.39
N ILE A 24 -10.37 2.94 -7.09
CA ILE A 24 -9.10 2.79 -6.36
C ILE A 24 -9.00 1.35 -5.84
N GLY A 25 -7.84 0.75 -6.04
CA GLY A 25 -7.43 -0.46 -5.37
C GLY A 25 -6.70 -0.11 -4.09
N TRP A 26 -6.99 -0.80 -3.01
CA TRP A 26 -6.21 -0.69 -1.79
C TRP A 26 -6.05 -2.06 -1.17
N TYR A 27 -5.07 -2.22 -0.31
CA TYR A 27 -4.89 -3.48 0.40
C TYR A 27 -4.47 -3.20 1.83
N PHE A 28 -4.98 -3.99 2.74
CA PHE A 28 -4.46 -4.04 4.10
C PHE A 28 -4.11 -5.49 4.41
N ALA A 29 -2.82 -5.78 4.57
CA ALA A 29 -2.33 -7.12 4.83
C ALA A 29 -1.74 -7.19 6.24
N ARG A 30 -2.20 -8.18 7.00
CA ARG A 30 -1.69 -8.57 8.32
C ARG A 30 -1.25 -10.02 8.23
N ASN A 31 -0.04 -10.26 7.73
CA ASN A 31 0.51 -11.61 7.69
C ASN A 31 1.61 -11.76 8.75
N THR A 32 1.50 -12.82 9.55
CA THR A 32 2.39 -13.11 10.68
C THR A 32 3.84 -13.40 10.31
N THR A 33 4.17 -13.61 9.03
CA THR A 33 5.54 -13.98 8.62
C THR A 33 6.31 -12.91 7.85
N SER A 34 5.72 -12.06 7.00
CA SER A 34 6.52 -11.05 6.25
C SER A 34 5.75 -9.86 5.61
N TRP A 35 4.42 -9.77 5.74
CA TRP A 35 3.59 -8.95 4.82
C TRP A 35 2.69 -7.95 5.54
N ASN A 36 3.17 -7.36 6.63
CA ASN A 36 2.43 -6.33 7.35
C ASN A 36 2.59 -5.01 6.61
N SER A 37 1.72 -4.77 5.63
CA SER A 37 1.71 -3.52 4.87
C SER A 37 0.31 -3.08 4.48
N TRP A 38 0.19 -1.79 4.23
CA TRP A 38 -1.00 -1.15 3.68
C TRP A 38 -0.56 -0.33 2.48
N GLY A 39 -1.33 -0.36 1.41
CA GLY A 39 -1.10 0.50 0.27
C GLY A 39 -2.32 0.78 -0.57
N PHE A 40 -2.13 1.68 -1.51
CA PHE A 40 -3.09 2.14 -2.51
C PHE A 40 -2.47 2.01 -3.90
N VAL A 41 -3.33 1.70 -4.86
CA VAL A 41 -3.01 1.60 -6.28
C VAL A 41 -4.22 2.12 -7.07
N LEU A 42 -4.00 2.58 -8.30
CA LEU A 42 -5.11 2.82 -9.22
C LEU A 42 -6.00 1.57 -9.35
N GLY A 43 -7.32 1.76 -9.47
CA GLY A 43 -8.27 0.65 -9.54
C GLY A 43 -7.96 -0.31 -10.69
N SER A 44 -8.31 -1.58 -10.50
CA SER A 44 -8.01 -2.72 -11.39
C SER A 44 -6.53 -3.09 -11.57
N ASN A 45 -5.58 -2.26 -11.14
CA ASN A 45 -4.17 -2.63 -11.14
C ASN A 45 -3.88 -3.66 -10.03
N SER A 46 -3.02 -4.63 -10.35
CA SER A 46 -2.46 -5.55 -9.37
C SER A 46 -1.38 -4.87 -8.53
N VAL A 47 -1.16 -5.39 -7.33
CA VAL A 47 0.01 -5.08 -6.51
C VAL A 47 1.04 -6.21 -6.62
N VAL A 48 2.32 -5.87 -6.51
CA VAL A 48 3.42 -6.84 -6.41
C VAL A 48 4.00 -6.71 -5.03
N ARG A 49 3.38 -7.40 -4.07
CA ARG A 49 3.87 -7.37 -2.69
C ARG A 49 5.05 -8.33 -2.58
N GLY A 50 6.09 -7.92 -1.85
CA GLY A 50 7.10 -8.79 -1.24
C GLY A 50 7.08 -8.65 0.29
N ASN A 51 7.07 -7.40 0.73
CA ASN A 51 6.80 -6.95 2.10
C ASN A 51 5.90 -5.69 2.09
N CYS A 52 5.99 -4.91 1.02
CA CYS A 52 5.13 -3.79 0.61
C CYS A 52 4.94 -3.89 -0.92
N ASP A 53 4.02 -3.12 -1.52
CA ASP A 53 3.91 -3.02 -2.98
C ASP A 53 5.19 -2.42 -3.56
N GLY A 54 5.79 -3.12 -4.52
CA GLY A 54 7.04 -2.73 -5.18
C GLY A 54 6.94 -2.63 -6.70
N ASP A 55 5.73 -2.59 -7.24
CA ASP A 55 5.54 -2.43 -8.68
C ASP A 55 5.86 -0.99 -9.13
N MET A 56 7.06 -0.84 -9.69
CA MET A 56 7.53 0.40 -10.29
C MET A 56 7.23 0.49 -11.80
N SER A 57 6.62 -0.54 -12.39
CA SER A 57 6.43 -0.66 -13.84
C SER A 57 5.03 -0.24 -14.30
N ASN A 58 4.01 -0.47 -13.49
CA ASN A 58 2.62 -0.25 -13.88
C ASN A 58 2.00 0.89 -13.09
N ASN A 59 1.75 2.03 -13.73
CA ASN A 59 1.11 3.20 -13.11
C ASN A 59 1.78 3.65 -11.78
N PRO A 60 3.13 3.73 -11.70
CA PRO A 60 3.82 3.93 -10.43
C PRO A 60 3.46 5.28 -9.77
N ALA A 61 3.13 6.30 -10.56
CA ALA A 61 2.66 7.60 -10.06
C ALA A 61 1.39 7.51 -9.18
N TYR A 62 0.60 6.43 -9.30
CA TYR A 62 -0.64 6.22 -8.55
C TYR A 62 -0.52 5.16 -7.45
N ARG A 63 0.70 4.87 -7.00
CA ARG A 63 0.98 3.84 -6.00
C ARG A 63 1.52 4.41 -4.72
N LEU A 64 1.19 3.74 -3.62
CA LEU A 64 1.58 4.17 -2.29
C LEU A 64 1.60 2.96 -1.36
N CYS A 65 2.66 2.79 -0.57
CA CYS A 65 2.65 1.73 0.42
C CYS A 65 3.50 2.03 1.66
N TRP A 66 3.07 1.47 2.79
CA TRP A 66 3.70 1.55 4.11
C TRP A 66 3.81 0.14 4.70
N HIS A 67 4.88 -0.13 5.44
CA HIS A 67 4.86 -1.21 6.41
C HIS A 67 4.00 -0.79 7.60
N THR A 68 3.15 -1.68 8.10
CA THR A 68 2.28 -1.43 9.26
C THR A 68 2.90 -1.90 10.58
N GLY A 69 4.17 -2.31 10.55
CA GLY A 69 4.99 -2.66 11.71
C GLY A 69 6.49 -2.51 11.41
N GLY A 70 7.32 -2.60 12.46
CA GLY A 70 8.77 -2.37 12.34
C GLY A 70 9.12 -0.89 12.22
N THR A 71 10.31 -0.61 11.66
CA THR A 71 10.85 0.77 11.52
C THR A 71 10.87 1.27 10.08
N ALA A 72 10.43 0.46 9.12
CA ALA A 72 10.53 0.78 7.70
C ALA A 72 9.32 1.62 7.22
N GLY A 73 9.58 2.64 6.41
CA GLY A 73 8.54 3.58 5.93
C GLY A 73 7.65 3.04 4.80
N GLY A 74 7.94 1.85 4.27
CA GLY A 74 7.33 1.26 3.07
C GLY A 74 8.09 1.59 1.78
N TYR A 75 7.86 0.80 0.73
CA TYR A 75 8.72 0.81 -0.46
C TYR A 75 8.54 2.01 -1.38
N GLN A 76 7.30 2.43 -1.70
CA GLN A 76 7.06 3.48 -2.70
C GLN A 76 6.02 4.54 -2.30
N CYS A 77 6.19 5.72 -2.90
CA CYS A 77 5.22 6.81 -2.94
C CYS A 77 5.29 7.46 -4.32
N GLY A 78 4.26 7.26 -5.14
CA GLY A 78 4.30 7.60 -6.55
C GLY A 78 5.43 6.87 -7.28
N SER A 79 6.04 7.55 -8.26
CA SER A 79 7.15 7.02 -9.07
C SER A 79 8.49 6.94 -8.33
N MET A 80 8.47 7.02 -7.00
CA MET A 80 9.64 7.07 -6.14
C MET A 80 9.66 5.84 -5.23
N GLY A 81 10.59 4.93 -5.49
CA GLY A 81 10.73 3.63 -4.81
C GLY A 81 11.96 3.56 -3.91
N ASN A 82 12.23 2.38 -3.32
CA ASN A 82 13.33 2.13 -2.38
C ASN A 82 13.29 3.03 -1.11
N LEU A 83 12.09 3.31 -0.61
CA LEU A 83 11.89 4.22 0.52
C LEU A 83 11.88 3.56 1.90
N ASP A 84 11.99 2.22 1.95
CA ASP A 84 11.82 1.45 3.19
C ASP A 84 12.69 1.97 4.34
N ASN A 85 13.95 2.30 4.05
CA ASN A 85 14.93 2.77 5.03
C ASN A 85 15.42 4.20 4.74
N SER A 86 14.71 4.94 3.89
CA SER A 86 15.12 6.30 3.53
C SER A 86 14.77 7.28 4.65
N ASN A 87 15.76 8.08 5.06
CA ASN A 87 15.59 9.21 5.97
C ASN A 87 15.56 10.57 5.23
N SER A 88 15.63 10.53 3.88
CA SER A 88 15.60 11.73 3.04
C SER A 88 14.19 12.12 2.59
N TRP A 89 13.17 11.33 2.95
CA TRP A 89 11.80 11.48 2.46
C TRP A 89 10.78 11.27 3.58
N GLU A 90 9.67 12.00 3.49
CA GLU A 90 8.50 11.85 4.34
C GLU A 90 7.26 11.65 3.47
N LYS A 91 6.32 10.83 3.95
CA LYS A 91 5.04 10.55 3.28
C LYS A 91 3.93 11.28 4.05
N LEU A 92 3.34 12.29 3.42
CA LEU A 92 2.32 13.14 4.02
C LEU A 92 0.95 12.82 3.40
N ILE A 93 -0.03 12.47 4.24
CA ILE A 93 -1.40 12.18 3.82
C ILE A 93 -2.28 13.33 4.28
N TYR A 94 -2.92 14.00 3.33
CA TYR A 94 -3.88 15.07 3.60
C TYR A 94 -5.29 14.56 3.33
N HIS A 95 -6.25 14.99 4.13
CA HIS A 95 -7.66 14.80 3.86
C HIS A 95 -8.37 16.16 3.94
N ALA A 96 -9.41 16.34 3.14
CA ALA A 96 -10.27 17.52 3.27
C ALA A 96 -11.08 17.42 4.57
N MET A 97 -11.50 18.58 5.07
CA MET A 97 -12.45 18.70 6.19
C MET A 97 -13.89 18.76 5.68
#